data_AF-A0A355BCG5-F1
#
_entry.id   AF-A0A355BCG5-F1
#
_cell.length_a   1.000
_cell.length_b   1.000
_cell.length_c   1.000
_cell.angle_alpha   90.00
_cell.angle_beta   90.00
_cell.angle_gamma   90.00
#
_symmetry.space_group_name_H-M   'P 1'
#
loop_
_entity.id
_entity.type
_entity.pdbx_description
1 polymer ?
#
loop_
_entity_poly.entity_id
_entity_poly.type
_entity_poly.pdbx_seq_one_letter_code
_entity_poly.pdbx_strand_id
1 'polypeptide(L)'
;ENNSVVYKNNSTKPDYKQLQVGTPDYSNLFLDQYISVIEMANPMHSLWSDGRWNKLTMAHGCYWGKCTFCDVSLDYIKLYEPVAAKTLVDRMEELILQTGENGFHFVDEAAPPALMKEVALEIIKRNLKVSWWTNIRFEKSFTSDLCRLLAVSGCIAVSGGLEVASDRLLALIKKGVTVEQ
;
A
#
# COMPACT_ATOMS: atom_id res chain seq x y z
N GLU A 1 -29.64 9.14 -19.54
CA GLU A 1 -30.16 9.64 -20.84
C GLU A 1 -31.21 8.67 -21.34
N ASN A 2 -32.26 9.11 -22.03
CA ASN A 2 -33.31 8.21 -22.56
C ASN A 2 -33.84 7.19 -21.53
N ASN A 3 -34.24 7.66 -20.33
CA ASN A 3 -34.71 6.84 -19.20
C ASN A 3 -33.72 5.80 -18.64
N SER A 4 -32.42 5.86 -18.96
CA SER A 4 -31.39 5.05 -18.33
C SER A 4 -30.37 5.90 -17.54
N VAL A 5 -29.79 5.31 -16.50
CA VAL A 5 -28.63 5.88 -15.80
C VAL A 5 -27.40 5.61 -16.67
N VAL A 6 -26.68 6.67 -17.02
CA VAL A 6 -25.50 6.60 -17.88
C VAL A 6 -24.37 7.34 -17.19
N TYR A 7 -23.22 6.69 -17.05
CA TYR A 7 -22.00 7.32 -16.57
C TYR A 7 -21.50 8.34 -17.61
N LYS A 8 -21.24 9.56 -17.18
CA LYS A 8 -20.69 10.63 -18.03
C LYS A 8 -19.35 11.10 -17.47
N ASN A 9 -18.27 10.69 -18.13
CA ASN A 9 -16.96 11.30 -17.91
C ASN A 9 -16.71 12.35 -19.00
N ASN A 10 -17.00 13.61 -18.69
CA ASN A 10 -16.79 14.74 -19.60
C ASN A 10 -15.39 15.35 -19.46
N SER A 11 -14.45 14.67 -18.80
CA SER A 11 -13.09 15.17 -18.68
C SER A 11 -12.41 15.21 -20.04
N THR A 12 -11.87 16.37 -20.41
CA THR A 12 -11.04 16.52 -21.62
C THR A 12 -9.60 16.06 -21.41
N LYS A 13 -9.23 15.70 -20.17
CA LYS A 13 -7.89 15.25 -19.80
C LYS A 13 -7.96 13.82 -19.25
N PRO A 14 -7.03 12.94 -19.67
CA PRO A 14 -6.91 11.64 -19.04
C PRO A 14 -6.38 11.77 -17.61
N ASP A 15 -6.64 10.78 -16.78
CA ASP A 15 -6.00 10.66 -15.47
C ASP A 15 -4.48 10.45 -15.62
N TYR A 16 -3.72 10.96 -14.65
CA TYR A 16 -2.28 10.82 -14.64
C TYR A 16 -1.87 9.37 -14.38
N LYS A 17 -0.96 8.86 -15.19
CA LYS A 17 -0.36 7.53 -15.00
C LYS A 17 0.53 7.55 -13.76
N GLN A 18 0.67 6.42 -13.08
CA GLN A 18 1.49 6.33 -11.87
C GLN A 18 2.98 6.70 -12.12
N LEU A 19 3.49 6.49 -13.33
CA LEU A 19 4.85 6.91 -13.71
C LEU A 19 5.00 8.42 -13.91
N GLN A 20 3.89 9.14 -14.09
CA GLN A 20 3.86 10.59 -14.31
C GLN A 20 3.66 11.39 -13.02
N VAL A 21 3.23 10.74 -11.94
CA VAL A 21 3.08 11.41 -10.64
C VAL A 21 4.43 11.55 -9.95
N GLY A 22 4.62 12.67 -9.25
CA GLY A 22 5.83 12.94 -8.47
C GLY A 22 5.77 12.38 -7.04
N THR A 23 6.68 12.87 -6.20
CA THR A 23 6.64 12.67 -4.74
C THR A 23 5.53 13.53 -4.14
N PRO A 24 4.71 13.01 -3.20
CA PRO A 24 3.74 13.83 -2.48
C PRO A 24 4.42 14.98 -1.72
N ASP A 25 3.85 16.18 -1.77
CA ASP A 25 4.35 17.35 -1.04
C ASP A 25 3.52 17.62 0.21
N TYR A 26 4.16 17.61 1.39
CA TYR A 26 3.53 17.88 2.67
C TYR A 26 3.79 19.29 3.24
N SER A 27 4.50 20.16 2.51
CA SER A 27 5.00 21.45 3.01
C SER A 27 3.94 22.40 3.55
N ASN A 28 2.70 22.34 3.04
CA ASN A 28 1.60 23.24 3.40
C ASN A 28 0.57 22.60 4.35
N LEU A 29 0.91 21.48 4.99
CA LEU A 29 0.03 20.79 5.92
C LEU A 29 0.54 20.98 7.36
N PHE A 30 -0.37 21.28 8.30
CA PHE A 30 -0.05 21.44 9.73
C PHE A 30 0.15 20.07 10.40
N LEU A 31 1.27 19.41 10.10
CA LEU A 31 1.52 18.01 10.45
C LEU A 31 1.49 17.74 11.96
N ASP A 32 1.73 18.76 12.77
CA ASP A 32 1.75 18.78 14.23
C ASP A 32 0.39 19.08 14.87
N GLN A 33 -0.64 19.40 14.08
CA GLN A 33 -1.98 19.77 14.58
C GLN A 33 -3.04 18.67 14.40
N TYR A 34 -2.65 17.51 13.86
CA TYR A 34 -3.57 16.38 13.73
C TYR A 34 -3.69 15.61 15.05
N ILE A 35 -4.92 15.30 15.42
CA ILE A 35 -5.24 14.59 16.67
C ILE A 35 -4.97 13.10 16.48
N SER A 36 -4.25 12.45 17.41
CA SER A 36 -4.28 10.99 17.53
C SER A 36 -5.60 10.60 18.18
N VAL A 37 -6.43 9.86 17.44
CA VAL A 37 -7.83 9.59 17.81
C VAL A 37 -7.96 8.30 18.64
N ILE A 38 -6.89 7.51 18.81
CA ILE A 38 -6.97 6.19 19.43
C ILE A 38 -6.08 6.11 20.67
N GLU A 39 -6.74 6.11 21.83
CA GLU A 39 -6.15 5.84 23.14
C GLU A 39 -6.38 4.35 23.50
N MET A 40 -5.86 3.42 22.70
CA MET A 40 -6.03 1.98 22.95
C MET A 40 -4.70 1.27 23.17
N ALA A 41 -4.64 0.42 24.19
CA ALA A 41 -3.47 -0.38 24.53
C ALA A 41 -3.08 -1.45 23.50
N ASN A 42 -3.87 -1.64 22.43
CA ASN A 42 -3.55 -2.61 21.37
C ASN A 42 -2.47 -2.02 20.45
N PRO A 43 -1.23 -2.56 20.44
CA PRO A 43 -0.13 -2.03 19.62
C PRO A 43 -0.43 -2.05 18.12
N MET A 44 -1.37 -2.90 17.68
CA MET A 44 -1.83 -2.87 16.30
C MET A 44 -2.40 -1.47 15.98
N HIS A 45 -3.36 -0.96 16.75
CA HIS A 45 -4.06 0.29 16.41
C HIS A 45 -3.14 1.51 16.38
N SER A 46 -2.04 1.48 17.13
CA SER A 46 -0.98 2.48 17.08
C SER A 46 -0.41 2.66 15.66
N LEU A 47 -0.31 1.60 14.84
CA LEU A 47 0.16 1.74 13.46
C LEU A 47 -0.73 2.64 12.59
N TRP A 48 -2.03 2.70 12.88
CA TRP A 48 -2.97 3.52 12.12
C TRP A 48 -3.14 4.93 12.67
N SER A 49 -2.83 5.13 13.95
CA SER A 49 -3.30 6.33 14.69
C SER A 49 -2.19 7.06 15.44
N ASP A 50 -1.13 6.35 15.86
CA ASP A 50 -0.04 6.94 16.61
C ASP A 50 1.07 7.41 15.67
N GLY A 51 1.46 8.66 15.87
CA GLY A 51 2.48 9.31 15.06
C GLY A 51 2.04 9.55 13.61
N ARG A 52 3.03 9.81 12.76
CA ARG A 52 2.84 10.16 11.37
C ARG A 52 3.56 9.15 10.48
N TRP A 53 2.88 8.75 9.42
CA TRP A 53 3.44 7.91 8.37
C TRP A 53 3.48 8.69 7.06
N ASN A 54 4.65 8.82 6.47
CA ASN A 54 4.78 9.27 5.09
C ASN A 54 4.09 8.24 4.18
N LYS A 55 3.10 8.71 3.41
CA LYS A 55 2.31 7.85 2.53
C LYS A 55 2.94 7.77 1.16
N LEU A 56 3.13 6.53 0.68
CA LEU A 56 3.56 6.22 -0.68
C LEU A 56 2.74 5.03 -1.19
N THR A 57 2.78 4.77 -2.50
CA THR A 57 2.13 3.62 -3.11
C THR A 57 3.18 2.89 -3.93
N MET A 58 3.41 1.60 -3.66
CA MET A 58 4.38 0.81 -4.43
C MET A 58 3.86 0.51 -5.84
N ALA A 59 2.57 0.19 -5.95
CA ALA A 59 1.86 -0.05 -7.19
C ALA A 59 0.44 0.52 -7.12
N HIS A 60 0.07 1.30 -8.13
CA HIS A 60 -1.32 1.71 -8.32
C HIS A 60 -2.14 0.48 -8.76
N GLY A 61 -3.38 0.39 -8.31
CA GLY A 61 -4.26 -0.76 -8.58
C GLY A 61 -3.90 -2.04 -7.83
N CYS A 62 -4.73 -3.06 -8.02
CA CYS A 62 -4.57 -4.37 -7.42
C CYS A 62 -4.21 -5.41 -8.49
N TYR A 63 -3.05 -6.06 -8.38
CA TYR A 63 -2.66 -7.10 -9.32
C TYR A 63 -3.59 -8.34 -9.30
N TRP A 64 -4.34 -8.54 -8.21
CA TRP A 64 -5.33 -9.63 -8.12
C TRP A 64 -6.65 -9.27 -8.81
N GLY A 65 -7.23 -8.10 -8.51
CA GLY A 65 -8.35 -7.49 -9.23
C GLY A 65 -9.62 -8.35 -9.40
N LYS A 66 -9.82 -9.38 -8.57
CA LYS A 66 -10.91 -10.38 -8.77
C LYS A 66 -11.86 -10.51 -7.58
N CYS A 67 -11.56 -9.91 -6.43
CA CYS A 67 -12.41 -9.96 -5.25
C CYS A 67 -13.80 -9.39 -5.57
N THR A 68 -14.85 -10.16 -5.33
CA THR A 68 -16.23 -9.76 -5.71
C THR A 68 -16.80 -8.59 -4.89
N PHE A 69 -16.20 -8.31 -3.72
CA PHE A 69 -16.60 -7.23 -2.82
C PHE A 69 -15.79 -5.95 -3.05
N CYS A 70 -14.67 -6.03 -3.78
CA CYS A 70 -13.91 -4.86 -4.19
C CYS A 70 -14.57 -4.26 -5.43
N ASP A 71 -14.57 -2.93 -5.56
CA ASP A 71 -15.05 -2.27 -6.78
C ASP A 71 -14.00 -2.32 -7.89
N VAL A 72 -13.74 -3.54 -8.38
CA VAL A 72 -12.75 -3.84 -9.43
C VAL A 72 -13.09 -3.21 -10.78
N SER A 73 -14.25 -2.55 -10.88
CA SER A 73 -14.65 -1.80 -12.06
C SER A 73 -14.02 -0.41 -12.13
N LEU A 74 -13.62 0.15 -10.98
CA LEU A 74 -12.93 1.44 -10.88
C LEU A 74 -11.52 1.33 -11.45
N ASP A 75 -11.14 2.31 -12.27
CA ASP A 75 -9.79 2.42 -12.83
C ASP A 75 -8.72 2.46 -11.73
N TYR A 76 -9.04 3.03 -10.56
CA TYR A 76 -8.18 3.03 -9.36
C TYR A 76 -7.73 1.62 -8.92
N ILE A 77 -8.60 0.61 -9.04
CA ILE A 77 -8.29 -0.78 -8.65
C ILE A 77 -7.82 -1.58 -9.87
N LYS A 78 -8.49 -1.36 -11.01
CA LYS A 78 -8.30 -2.15 -12.23
C LYS A 78 -6.98 -1.87 -12.93
N LEU A 79 -6.49 -0.64 -12.90
CA LEU A 79 -5.26 -0.25 -13.59
C LEU A 79 -4.06 -0.53 -12.70
N TYR A 80 -3.43 -1.68 -12.91
CA TYR A 80 -2.23 -2.05 -12.18
C TYR A 80 -0.97 -1.42 -12.78
N GLU A 81 -0.31 -0.53 -12.03
CA GLU A 81 0.89 0.20 -12.45
C GLU A 81 1.95 0.20 -11.33
N PRO A 82 2.95 -0.71 -11.37
CA PRO A 82 4.01 -0.77 -10.37
C PRO A 82 5.04 0.35 -10.56
N VAL A 83 5.58 0.85 -9.45
CA VAL A 83 6.70 1.81 -9.43
C VAL A 83 8.01 1.06 -9.20
N ALA A 84 9.07 1.46 -9.91
CA ALA A 84 10.39 0.86 -9.70
C ALA A 84 10.89 1.10 -8.26
N ALA A 85 11.48 0.07 -7.64
CA ALA A 85 11.99 0.16 -6.27
C ALA A 85 12.97 1.32 -6.06
N LYS A 86 13.87 1.57 -7.03
CA LYS A 86 14.78 2.71 -6.99
C LYS A 86 14.02 4.03 -6.83
N THR A 87 12.99 4.24 -7.65
CA THR A 87 12.16 5.45 -7.59
C THR A 87 11.41 5.55 -6.27
N LEU A 88 10.87 4.45 -5.74
CA LEU A 88 10.22 4.47 -4.42
C LEU A 88 11.18 4.91 -3.32
N VAL A 89 12.40 4.37 -3.32
CA VAL A 89 13.40 4.72 -2.30
C VAL A 89 13.95 6.15 -2.50
N ASP A 90 14.06 6.63 -3.75
CA ASP A 90 14.36 8.05 -4.04
C ASP A 90 13.30 8.97 -3.38
N ARG A 91 12.01 8.61 -3.52
CA ARG A 91 10.89 9.35 -2.91
C ARG A 91 10.90 9.27 -1.38
N MET A 92 11.33 8.13 -0.81
CA MET A 92 11.47 8.00 0.63
C MET A 92 12.51 8.98 1.17
N GLU A 93 13.68 9.09 0.53
CA GLU A 93 14.72 10.04 0.93
C GLU A 93 14.23 11.49 0.81
N GLU A 94 13.54 11.83 -0.27
CA GLU A 94 12.94 13.17 -0.44
C GLU A 94 11.93 13.49 0.67
N LEU A 95 11.07 12.54 1.03
CA LEU A 95 10.10 12.72 2.10
C LEU A 95 10.76 12.81 3.49
N ILE A 96 11.81 12.04 3.75
CA ILE A 96 12.60 12.17 4.99
C ILE A 96 13.19 13.58 5.08
N LEU A 97 13.78 14.08 4.00
CA LEU A 97 14.35 15.44 3.95
C LEU A 97 13.28 16.52 4.14
N GLN A 98 12.11 16.35 3.53
CA GLN A 98 11.02 17.31 3.61
C GLN A 98 10.36 17.33 4.98
N THR A 99 10.12 16.16 5.58
CA THR A 99 9.23 16.01 6.73
C THR A 99 9.97 15.77 8.05
N GLY A 100 11.24 15.34 8.00
CA GLY A 100 11.99 14.87 9.16
C GLY A 100 11.56 13.49 9.65
N GLU A 101 10.55 12.86 9.04
CA GLU A 101 9.97 11.60 9.48
C GLU A 101 10.54 10.39 8.73
N ASN A 102 10.89 9.34 9.47
CA ASN A 102 11.46 8.09 8.92
C ASN A 102 10.42 6.95 8.82
N GLY A 103 9.16 7.22 9.18
CA GLY A 103 8.06 6.27 9.12
C GLY A 103 7.35 6.29 7.77
N PHE A 104 7.12 5.13 7.15
CA PHE A 104 6.35 4.99 5.90
C PHE A 104 5.17 4.02 6.02
N HIS A 105 4.03 4.38 5.43
CA HIS A 105 2.94 3.45 5.17
C HIS A 105 2.70 3.39 3.67
N PHE A 106 2.90 2.22 3.08
CA PHE A 106 2.56 1.95 1.70
C PHE A 106 1.07 1.61 1.57
N VAL A 107 0.32 2.49 0.92
CA VAL A 107 -1.16 2.45 0.85
C VAL A 107 -1.69 1.68 -0.36
N ASP A 108 -0.97 0.63 -0.75
CA ASP A 108 -1.33 -0.25 -1.85
C ASP A 108 -2.61 -1.04 -1.55
N GLU A 109 -3.41 -1.31 -2.57
CA GLU A 109 -4.55 -2.24 -2.50
C GLU A 109 -4.09 -3.66 -2.14
N ALA A 110 -2.94 -4.07 -2.70
CA ALA A 110 -2.21 -5.26 -2.33
C ALA A 110 -0.75 -5.09 -2.76
N ALA A 111 0.15 -4.81 -1.81
CA ALA A 111 1.56 -4.63 -2.11
C ALA A 111 2.16 -5.91 -2.72
N PRO A 112 2.77 -5.86 -3.92
CA PRO A 112 3.30 -7.04 -4.58
C PRO A 112 4.55 -7.57 -3.85
N PRO A 113 4.61 -8.86 -3.45
CA PRO A 113 5.75 -9.39 -2.67
C PRO A 113 7.11 -9.27 -3.38
N ALA A 114 7.12 -9.39 -4.71
CA ALA A 114 8.33 -9.20 -5.52
C ALA A 114 8.84 -7.75 -5.44
N LEU A 115 7.94 -6.77 -5.52
CA LEU A 115 8.32 -5.36 -5.42
C LEU A 115 8.72 -5.00 -3.98
N MET A 116 8.03 -5.53 -2.97
CA MET A 116 8.44 -5.38 -1.57
C MET A 116 9.86 -5.89 -1.33
N LYS A 117 10.24 -7.03 -1.93
CA LYS A 117 11.61 -7.55 -1.89
C LYS A 117 12.61 -6.57 -2.51
N GLU A 118 12.31 -6.02 -3.68
CA GLU A 118 13.20 -5.07 -4.37
C GLU A 118 13.38 -3.77 -3.58
N VAL A 119 12.29 -3.24 -3.01
CA VAL A 119 12.32 -2.07 -2.12
C VAL A 119 13.17 -2.35 -0.88
N ALA A 120 12.98 -3.51 -0.23
CA ALA A 120 13.76 -3.91 0.93
C ALA A 120 15.26 -3.97 0.64
N LEU A 121 15.65 -4.56 -0.51
CA LEU A 121 17.03 -4.62 -0.94
C LEU A 121 17.63 -3.24 -1.23
N GLU A 122 16.87 -2.35 -1.86
CA GLU A 122 17.32 -1.00 -2.17
C GLU A 122 17.46 -0.13 -0.90
N ILE A 123 16.56 -0.27 0.08
CA ILE A 123 16.67 0.35 1.42
C ILE A 123 17.96 -0.10 2.12
N ILE A 124 18.23 -1.41 2.15
CA ILE A 124 19.42 -1.98 2.79
C ILE A 124 20.69 -1.50 2.09
N LYS A 125 20.70 -1.50 0.75
CA LYS A 125 21.82 -1.03 -0.06
C LYS A 125 22.17 0.43 0.20
N ARG A 126 21.16 1.28 0.42
CA ARG A 126 21.35 2.70 0.78
C ARG A 126 21.58 2.93 2.27
N ASN A 127 21.50 1.89 3.09
CA ASN A 127 21.60 1.94 4.55
C ASN A 127 20.62 2.95 5.19
N LEU A 128 19.42 3.06 4.63
CA LEU A 128 18.39 3.96 5.16
C LEU A 128 17.83 3.41 6.48
N LYS A 129 17.66 4.29 7.46
CA LYS A 129 17.07 3.97 8.77
C LYS A 129 15.62 4.38 8.77
N VAL A 130 14.75 3.45 8.37
CA VAL A 130 13.31 3.68 8.23
C VAL A 130 12.51 2.62 8.99
N SER A 131 11.27 2.97 9.32
CA SER A 131 10.26 2.00 9.74
C SER A 131 9.12 2.04 8.73
N TRP A 132 8.63 0.89 8.28
CA TRP A 132 7.56 0.87 7.30
C TRP A 132 6.59 -0.30 7.47
N TRP A 133 5.38 -0.12 6.97
CA TRP A 133 4.36 -1.16 6.92
C TRP A 133 3.46 -1.00 5.68
N THR A 134 2.72 -2.04 5.36
CA THR A 134 1.90 -2.08 4.13
C THR A 134 0.71 -3.04 4.23
N ASN A 135 -0.21 -2.92 3.29
CA ASN A 135 -1.33 -3.84 3.11
C ASN A 135 -0.96 -4.90 2.07
N ILE A 136 -1.26 -6.16 2.38
CA ILE A 136 -0.92 -7.30 1.51
C ILE A 136 -2.15 -8.18 1.26
N ARG A 137 -2.05 -8.94 0.19
CA ARG A 137 -2.80 -10.18 0.01
C ARG A 137 -1.89 -11.34 0.40
N PHE A 138 -2.42 -12.35 1.09
CA PHE A 138 -1.64 -13.55 1.40
C PHE A 138 -1.23 -14.28 0.10
N GLU A 139 0.05 -14.61 0.01
CA GLU A 139 0.69 -15.24 -1.15
C GLU A 139 1.68 -16.29 -0.66
N LYS A 140 1.83 -17.37 -1.43
CA LYS A 140 2.84 -18.41 -1.14
C LYS A 140 4.28 -17.89 -1.18
N SER A 141 4.52 -16.74 -1.79
CA SER A 141 5.82 -16.08 -1.83
C SER A 141 6.26 -15.50 -0.48
N PHE A 142 5.35 -15.35 0.50
CA PHE A 142 5.70 -14.94 1.86
C PHE A 142 6.37 -16.09 2.62
N THR A 143 7.61 -16.39 2.25
CA THR A 143 8.45 -17.34 2.96
C THR A 143 9.09 -16.68 4.18
N SER A 144 9.58 -17.51 5.11
CA SER A 144 10.31 -17.03 6.29
C SER A 144 11.50 -16.12 5.91
N ASP A 145 12.21 -16.43 4.83
CA ASP A 145 13.34 -15.63 4.36
C ASP A 145 12.92 -14.29 3.78
N LEU A 146 11.82 -14.24 3.02
CA LEU A 146 11.27 -12.97 2.58
C LEU A 146 10.88 -12.11 3.79
N CYS A 147 10.15 -12.67 4.76
CA CYS A 147 9.75 -11.93 5.96
C CYS A 147 10.96 -11.40 6.75
N ARG A 148 12.03 -12.18 6.89
CA ARG A 148 13.28 -11.71 7.51
C ARG A 148 13.92 -10.56 6.73
N LEU A 149 13.99 -10.68 5.41
CA LEU A 149 14.53 -9.61 4.56
C LEU A 149 13.73 -8.32 4.72
N LEU A 150 12.39 -8.41 4.71
CA LEU A 150 11.51 -7.26 4.93
C LEU A 150 11.78 -6.63 6.31
N ALA A 151 11.85 -7.44 7.36
CA ALA A 151 12.15 -6.96 8.72
C ALA A 151 13.50 -6.26 8.81
N VAL A 152 14.56 -6.81 8.19
CA VAL A 152 15.89 -6.18 8.15
C VAL A 152 15.87 -4.82 7.44
N SER A 153 15.01 -4.64 6.44
CA SER A 153 14.81 -3.34 5.77
C SER A 153 13.96 -2.34 6.56
N GLY A 154 13.53 -2.68 7.78
CA GLY A 154 12.68 -1.82 8.60
C GLY A 154 11.18 -2.06 8.46
N CYS A 155 10.75 -3.17 7.83
CA CYS A 155 9.33 -3.54 7.84
C CYS A 155 8.93 -4.00 9.24
N ILE A 156 8.02 -3.27 9.89
CA ILE A 156 7.59 -3.55 11.26
C ILE A 156 6.26 -4.31 11.31
N ALA A 157 5.46 -4.25 10.25
CA ALA A 157 4.15 -4.88 10.18
C ALA A 157 3.63 -5.03 8.75
N VAL A 158 2.69 -5.94 8.56
CA VAL A 158 1.84 -6.03 7.36
C VAL A 158 0.38 -6.23 7.79
N SER A 159 -0.54 -5.62 7.07
CA SER A 159 -1.98 -5.87 7.22
C SER A 159 -2.42 -6.79 6.09
N GLY A 160 -2.78 -8.03 6.42
CA GLY A 160 -3.19 -9.03 5.44
C GLY A 160 -4.71 -9.19 5.37
N GLY A 161 -5.29 -9.02 4.17
CA GLY A 161 -6.72 -9.27 3.97
C GLY A 161 -7.01 -10.77 3.92
N LEU A 162 -7.49 -11.37 5.02
CA LEU A 162 -8.03 -12.73 5.04
C LEU A 162 -9.51 -12.76 4.64
N GLU A 163 -10.27 -11.73 5.05
CA GLU A 163 -11.72 -11.55 4.90
C GLU A 163 -12.60 -12.56 5.64
N VAL A 164 -12.34 -13.86 5.50
CA VAL A 164 -13.17 -14.90 6.10
C VAL A 164 -12.41 -16.21 6.30
N ALA A 165 -12.58 -16.82 7.47
CA ALA A 165 -12.01 -18.13 7.80
C ALA A 165 -12.88 -19.29 7.28
N SER A 166 -13.17 -19.31 5.97
CA SER A 166 -13.94 -20.38 5.33
C SER A 166 -13.59 -20.50 3.84
N ASP A 167 -12.99 -21.63 3.44
CA ASP A 167 -12.61 -21.88 2.03
C ASP A 167 -13.79 -21.75 1.06
N ARG A 168 -14.98 -22.20 1.47
CA ARG A 168 -16.21 -22.05 0.69
C ARG A 168 -16.51 -20.57 0.41
N LEU A 169 -16.40 -19.71 1.42
CA LEU A 169 -16.68 -18.28 1.26
C LEU A 169 -15.54 -17.57 0.52
N LEU A 170 -14.27 -17.92 0.78
CA LEU A 170 -13.11 -17.43 0.04
C LEU A 170 -13.21 -17.70 -1.47
N ALA A 171 -13.74 -18.87 -1.84
CA ALA A 171 -14.01 -19.23 -3.23
C ALA A 171 -15.14 -18.38 -3.84
N LEU A 172 -16.25 -18.19 -3.12
CA LEU A 172 -17.37 -17.36 -3.59
C LEU A 172 -16.96 -15.91 -3.80
N ILE A 173 -16.18 -15.35 -2.86
CA ILE A 173 -15.72 -13.97 -2.97
C ILE A 173 -14.50 -13.79 -3.88
N LYS A 174 -13.98 -14.89 -4.46
CA LYS A 174 -12.82 -14.93 -5.34
C LYS A 174 -11.57 -14.29 -4.70
N LYS A 175 -11.32 -14.54 -3.42
CA LYS A 175 -10.11 -14.03 -2.74
C LYS A 175 -8.84 -14.70 -3.27
N GLY A 176 -8.96 -15.94 -3.74
CA GLY A 176 -7.88 -16.73 -4.35
C GLY A 176 -6.85 -17.27 -3.36
N VAL A 177 -7.23 -17.38 -2.09
CA VAL A 177 -6.44 -17.96 -1.00
C VAL A 177 -7.28 -19.04 -0.31
N THR A 178 -6.64 -19.92 0.46
CA THR A 178 -7.30 -20.88 1.35
C THR A 178 -7.02 -20.50 2.81
N VAL A 179 -7.76 -21.07 3.75
CA VAL A 179 -7.53 -20.85 5.18
C VAL A 179 -6.20 -21.43 5.65
N GLU A 180 -5.75 -22.54 5.05
CA GLU A 180 -4.48 -23.21 5.40
C GLU A 180 -3.24 -22.45 4.90
N GLN A 181 -3.36 -21.70 3.80
CA GLN A 181 -2.24 -20.96 3.19
C GLN A 181 -1.76 -19.83 4.10
#